data_AF-A0A9E4WSX9-F1
#
_entry.id   AF-A0A9E4WSX9-F1
#
_cell.length_a   1.000
_cell.length_b   1.000
_cell.length_c   1.000
_cell.angle_alpha   90.00
_cell.angle_beta   90.00
_cell.angle_gamma   90.00
#
_symmetry.space_group_name_H-M   'P 1'
#
loop_
_entity.id
_entity.type
_entity.pdbx_description
1 polymer ?
#
loop_
_entity_poly.entity_id
_entity_poly.type
_entity_poly.pdbx_seq_one_letter_code
_entity_poly.pdbx_strand_id
1 'polypeptide(L)'
;AGRQVGRHHILTHAYWREGGAEFNNVNVMAVAHGTDKDLLLEHKAAIDAHLEEAGIPVSYTSVFWGGRSEIKPSEVSPLVYREWCASGGIDPASMRL
;
A
#
# COMPACT_ATOMS: atom_id res chain seq x y z
N ALA A 1 -11.47 -7.72 11.69
CA ALA A 1 -10.70 -7.51 10.44
C ALA A 1 -9.18 -7.46 10.70
N GLY A 2 -8.62 -6.34 11.19
CA GLY A 2 -7.15 -6.14 11.26
C GLY A 2 -6.33 -7.28 11.90
N ARG A 3 -6.76 -7.84 13.03
CA ARG A 3 -6.10 -9.00 13.66
C ARG A 3 -6.07 -10.26 12.79
N GLN A 4 -7.13 -10.50 12.01
CA GLN A 4 -7.21 -11.67 11.13
C GLN A 4 -6.34 -11.46 9.89
N VAL A 5 -6.35 -10.24 9.35
CA VAL A 5 -5.50 -9.87 8.22
C VAL A 5 -4.01 -9.94 8.61
N GLY A 6 -3.59 -9.30 9.70
CA GLY A 6 -2.17 -9.19 10.06
C GLY A 6 -1.51 -10.45 10.65
N ARG A 7 -2.24 -11.57 10.78
CA ARG A 7 -1.69 -12.77 11.44
C ARG A 7 -0.84 -13.66 10.54
N HIS A 8 -0.94 -13.48 9.23
CA HIS A 8 -0.27 -14.36 8.28
C HIS A 8 1.21 -13.99 8.16
N HIS A 9 2.10 -14.95 8.45
CA HIS A 9 3.55 -14.71 8.52
C HIS A 9 4.18 -14.20 7.22
N ILE A 10 3.54 -14.44 6.07
CA ILE A 10 4.00 -13.97 4.76
C ILE A 10 3.78 -12.46 4.56
N LEU A 11 2.95 -11.82 5.39
CA LEU A 11 2.69 -10.40 5.31
C LEU A 11 3.82 -9.62 5.96
N THR A 12 4.43 -8.73 5.18
CA THR A 12 5.52 -7.86 5.63
C THR A 12 5.02 -6.61 6.34
N HIS A 13 3.79 -6.17 6.04
CA HIS A 13 3.12 -5.10 6.75
C HIS A 13 1.61 -5.14 6.56
N ALA A 14 0.88 -4.65 7.56
CA ALA A 14 -0.56 -4.44 7.51
C ALA A 14 -0.91 -3.17 8.30
N TYR A 15 -1.68 -2.26 7.69
CA TYR A 15 -2.04 -0.99 8.30
C TYR A 15 -3.42 -0.50 7.84
N TRP A 16 -4.01 0.37 8.65
CA TRP A 16 -5.23 1.09 8.29
C TRP A 16 -4.88 2.29 7.42
N ARG A 17 -5.67 2.52 6.37
CA ARG A 17 -5.57 3.68 5.49
C ARG A 17 -6.95 4.23 5.19
N GLU A 18 -6.99 5.46 4.72
CA GLU A 18 -8.18 5.99 4.08
C GLU A 18 -8.51 5.14 2.83
N GLY A 19 -9.77 4.72 2.72
CA GLY A 19 -10.33 4.12 1.52
C GLY A 19 -11.70 4.73 1.37
N GLY A 20 -11.94 5.51 0.31
CA GLY A 20 -13.02 6.51 0.21
C GLY A 20 -14.46 6.03 0.48
N ALA A 21 -15.45 6.74 -0.06
CA ALA A 21 -16.86 6.47 0.29
C ALA A 21 -17.28 4.99 0.09
N GLU A 22 -16.71 4.29 -0.89
CA GLU A 22 -16.95 2.87 -1.17
C GLU A 22 -16.51 1.91 -0.05
N PHE A 23 -15.55 2.32 0.80
CA PHE A 23 -15.05 1.57 1.95
C PHE A 23 -15.39 2.24 3.29
N ASN A 24 -16.42 3.10 3.35
CA ASN A 24 -16.75 3.89 4.54
C ASN A 24 -15.57 4.72 5.07
N ASN A 25 -14.74 5.25 4.17
CA ASN A 25 -13.56 6.07 4.47
C ASN A 25 -12.41 5.31 5.17
N VAL A 26 -12.50 3.98 5.34
CA VAL A 26 -11.47 3.19 6.02
C VAL A 26 -11.21 1.85 5.33
N ASN A 27 -9.94 1.50 5.13
CA ASN A 27 -9.51 0.24 4.54
C ASN A 27 -8.32 -0.36 5.32
N VAL A 28 -8.27 -1.70 5.42
CA VAL A 28 -7.09 -2.44 5.89
C VAL A 28 -6.27 -2.88 4.68
N MET A 29 -5.08 -2.33 4.54
CA MET A 29 -4.13 -2.75 3.52
C MET A 29 -3.12 -3.73 4.13
N ALA A 30 -2.92 -4.86 3.45
CA ALA A 30 -1.89 -5.84 3.81
C ALA A 30 -1.07 -6.21 2.57
N VAL A 31 0.23 -6.39 2.77
CA VAL A 31 1.19 -6.58 1.68
C VAL A 31 2.12 -7.74 2.01
N ALA A 32 2.32 -8.60 1.01
CA ALA A 32 3.37 -9.60 0.97
C ALA A 32 4.34 -9.24 -0.17
N HIS A 33 5.64 -9.33 0.10
CA HIS A 33 6.67 -9.19 -0.92
C HIS A 33 7.22 -10.57 -1.28
N GLY A 34 7.37 -10.86 -2.58
CA GLY A 34 7.90 -12.13 -3.05
C GLY A 34 8.34 -12.03 -4.52
N THR A 35 9.30 -12.87 -4.90
CA THR A 35 9.83 -12.95 -6.26
C THR A 35 9.28 -14.14 -7.05
N ASP A 36 8.40 -14.94 -6.45
CA ASP A 36 7.65 -16.03 -7.08
C ASP A 36 6.15 -15.68 -7.06
N LYS A 37 5.54 -15.65 -8.25
CA LYS A 37 4.17 -15.16 -8.43
C LYS A 37 3.18 -16.21 -8.00
N ASP A 38 3.45 -17.45 -8.39
CA ASP A 38 2.54 -18.56 -8.18
C ASP A 38 2.48 -18.86 -6.68
N LEU A 39 3.64 -18.82 -6.00
CA LEU A 39 3.70 -18.91 -4.54
C LEU A 39 2.94 -17.78 -3.82
N LEU A 40 3.06 -16.53 -4.30
CA LEU A 40 2.29 -15.41 -3.74
C LEU A 40 0.78 -15.58 -3.93
N LEU A 41 0.36 -16.08 -5.10
CA LEU A 41 -1.05 -16.33 -5.38
C LEU A 41 -1.62 -17.49 -4.56
N GLU A 42 -0.83 -18.54 -4.31
CA GLU A 42 -1.21 -19.63 -3.40
C GLU A 42 -1.41 -19.13 -1.97
N HIS A 43 -0.46 -18.34 -1.47
CA HIS A 43 -0.62 -17.70 -0.15
C HIS A 43 -1.83 -16.76 -0.10
N LYS A 44 -2.08 -16.00 -1.17
CA LYS A 44 -3.25 -15.14 -1.25
C LYS A 44 -4.56 -15.93 -1.19
N ALA A 45 -4.67 -17.02 -1.95
CA ALA A 45 -5.85 -17.89 -1.92
C ALA A 45 -6.09 -18.47 -0.51
N ALA A 46 -5.03 -18.89 0.18
CA ALA A 46 -5.13 -19.38 1.56
C ALA A 46 -5.57 -18.28 2.55
N ILE A 47 -5.09 -17.05 2.37
CA ILE A 47 -5.52 -15.89 3.18
C ILE A 47 -7.00 -15.58 2.92
N ASP A 48 -7.42 -15.56 1.66
CA ASP A 48 -8.82 -15.26 1.29
C ASP A 48 -9.78 -16.26 1.89
N ALA A 49 -9.47 -17.57 1.78
CA ALA A 49 -10.28 -18.63 2.37
C ALA A 49 -10.42 -18.45 3.90
N HIS A 50 -9.32 -18.16 4.60
CA HIS A 50 -9.36 -17.90 6.03
C HIS A 50 -10.19 -16.65 6.40
N LEU A 51 -10.08 -15.57 5.62
CA LEU A 51 -10.86 -14.35 5.87
C LEU A 51 -12.35 -14.60 5.65
N GLU A 52 -12.71 -15.37 4.62
CA GLU A 52 -14.09 -15.78 4.36
C GLU A 52 -14.65 -16.66 5.49
N GLU A 53 -13.89 -17.66 5.95
CA GLU A 53 -14.24 -18.48 7.13
C GLU A 53 -14.44 -17.64 8.41
N ALA A 54 -13.66 -16.57 8.56
CA ALA A 54 -13.77 -15.63 9.67
C ALA A 54 -14.92 -14.60 9.50
N GLY A 55 -15.71 -14.69 8.43
CA GLY A 55 -16.82 -13.77 8.13
C GLY A 55 -16.36 -12.38 7.70
N ILE A 56 -15.17 -12.27 7.11
CA ILE A 56 -14.58 -11.01 6.63
C ILE A 56 -14.56 -11.04 5.10
N PRO A 57 -15.53 -10.39 4.42
CA PRO A 57 -15.55 -10.37 2.97
C PRO A 57 -14.37 -9.56 2.41
N VAL A 58 -13.64 -10.15 1.47
CA VAL A 58 -12.56 -9.48 0.73
C VAL A 58 -13.16 -8.79 -0.49
N SER A 59 -13.36 -7.48 -0.43
CA SER A 59 -14.00 -6.71 -1.50
C SER A 59 -13.02 -6.26 -2.60
N TYR A 60 -11.73 -6.20 -2.31
CA TYR A 60 -10.72 -5.71 -3.24
C TYR A 60 -9.35 -6.35 -2.98
N THR A 61 -8.60 -6.64 -4.04
CA THR A 61 -7.23 -7.12 -3.97
C THR A 61 -6.46 -6.65 -5.20
N SER A 62 -5.22 -6.21 -4.98
CA SER A 62 -4.27 -5.91 -6.04
C SER A 62 -3.02 -6.75 -5.89
N VAL A 63 -2.63 -7.43 -6.97
CA VAL A 63 -1.37 -8.17 -7.06
C VAL A 63 -0.50 -7.44 -8.08
N PHE A 64 0.62 -6.90 -7.61
CA PHE A 64 1.61 -6.24 -8.46
C PHE A 64 2.77 -7.20 -8.73
N TRP A 65 3.28 -7.22 -9.97
CA TRP A 65 4.35 -8.13 -10.38
C TRP A 65 5.34 -7.45 -11.33
N GLY A 66 6.61 -7.85 -11.22
CA GLY A 66 7.74 -7.20 -11.88
C GLY A 66 8.30 -6.06 -11.02
N GLY A 67 9.57 -5.69 -11.22
CA GLY A 67 10.33 -4.71 -10.42
C GLY A 67 9.78 -3.27 -10.36
N ARG A 68 8.48 -3.09 -10.63
CA ARG A 68 7.68 -1.88 -10.43
C ARG A 68 6.77 -1.99 -9.19
N SER A 69 6.99 -2.95 -8.30
CA SER A 69 6.41 -2.93 -6.94
C SER A 69 7.08 -1.90 -6.02
N GLU A 70 7.85 -0.97 -6.59
CA GLU A 70 8.21 0.26 -5.89
C GLU A 70 6.91 0.92 -5.43
N ILE A 71 6.66 0.88 -4.13
CA ILE A 71 6.19 2.09 -3.47
C ILE A 71 7.24 3.13 -3.88
N LYS A 72 6.93 3.94 -4.89
CA LYS A 72 7.77 5.08 -5.20
C LYS A 72 7.90 5.82 -3.87
N PRO A 73 9.11 6.03 -3.30
CA PRO A 73 9.25 7.10 -2.32
C PRO A 73 8.65 8.32 -2.99
N SER A 74 7.85 9.10 -2.27
CA SER A 74 7.12 10.26 -2.80
C SER A 74 8.08 11.19 -3.55
N GLU A 75 8.34 10.92 -4.83
CA GLU A 75 9.30 11.66 -5.63
C GLU A 75 8.57 12.89 -6.09
N VAL A 76 8.82 13.99 -5.38
CA VAL A 76 8.39 15.30 -5.86
C VAL A 76 9.30 15.66 -7.02
N SER A 77 8.71 15.90 -8.20
CA SER A 77 9.45 16.40 -9.36
C SER A 77 10.26 17.65 -8.94
N PRO A 78 11.59 17.69 -9.17
CA PRO A 78 12.40 18.86 -8.82
C PRO A 78 11.94 20.15 -9.51
N LEU A 79 11.26 20.04 -10.65
CA LEU A 79 10.69 21.18 -11.36
C LEU A 79 9.44 21.70 -10.62
N VAL A 80 8.48 20.82 -10.34
CA VAL A 80 7.24 21.16 -9.62
C VAL A 80 7.54 21.67 -8.21
N TYR A 81 8.54 21.10 -7.53
CA TYR A 81 9.00 21.58 -6.22
C TYR A 81 9.50 23.02 -6.28
N ARG A 82 10.33 23.37 -7.29
CA ARG A 82 10.85 24.72 -7.47
C ARG A 82 9.75 25.73 -7.79
N GLU A 83 8.79 25.35 -8.63
CA GLU A 83 7.63 26.20 -8.96
C GLU A 83 6.77 26.48 -7.72
N TRP A 84 6.51 25.45 -6.91
CA TRP A 84 5.80 25.61 -5.64
C TRP A 84 6.56 26.53 -4.67
N CYS A 85 7.87 26.33 -4.49
CA CYS A 85 8.71 27.21 -3.67
C CYS A 85 8.63 28.67 -4.14
N ALA A 86 8.75 28.91 -5.45
CA ALA A 86 8.65 30.25 -6.02
C ALA A 86 7.26 30.88 -5.75
N SER A 87 6.18 30.10 -5.89
CA SER A 87 4.81 30.57 -5.60
C SER A 87 4.60 30.97 -4.14
N GLY A 88 5.35 30.36 -3.22
CA GLY A 88 5.32 30.66 -1.79
C GLY A 88 6.38 31.65 -1.30
N GLY A 89 7.21 32.20 -2.19
CA GLY A 89 8.34 33.07 -1.82
C GLY A 89 9.46 32.35 -1.05
N ILE A 90 9.56 31.03 -1.19
CA ILE A 90 10.54 30.17 -0.52
C ILE A 90 11.75 29.98 -1.44
N ASP A 91 12.97 30.19 -0.93
CA ASP A 91 14.20 29.82 -1.64
C ASP A 91 14.44 28.30 -1.52
N PRO A 92 14.40 27.52 -2.62
CA PRO A 92 14.63 26.08 -2.57
C PRO A 92 16.02 25.69 -2.05
N ALA A 93 17.03 26.57 -2.17
CA ALA A 93 18.37 26.29 -1.68
C ALA A 93 18.43 26.30 -0.15
N SER A 94 17.61 27.14 0.50
CA SER A 94 17.52 27.22 1.96
C SER A 94 16.91 25.97 2.62
N MET A 95 16.21 25.13 1.84
CA MET A 95 15.50 23.93 2.29
C MET A 95 16.34 22.64 2.28
N ARG A 96 17.61 22.68 1.86
CA ARG A 96 18.48 21.49 1.65
C ARG A 96 19.28 21.05 2.89
N LEU A 97 18.80 21.35 4.10
CA LEU A 97 19.45 20.98 5.36
C LEU A 97 19.28 19.50 5.70
#